data_AF-A0A5C8SBD0-F1
#
_entry.id   AF-A0A5C8SBD0-F1
#
_cell.length_a   1.000
_cell.length_b   1.000
_cell.length_c   1.000
_cell.angle_alpha   90.00
_cell.angle_beta   90.00
_cell.angle_gamma   90.00
#
_symmetry.space_group_name_H-M   'P 1'
#
loop_
_entity.id
_entity.type
_entity.pdbx_description
1 polymer ?
#
loop_
_entity_poly.entity_id
_entity_poly.type
_entity_poly.pdbx_seq_one_letter_code
_entity_poly.pdbx_strand_id
1 'polypeptide(L)'
;MKQARVPTEGEFKRLAAVVSQGKFGPRNRMALMLSYLAGLRVGEIASLRWGDLVDGEGKVREQLRLCAAVTKGGHARVVFMNARLRKEVEQYRSSLAQPPALLQPMLVTQKCSAFSANTLCQLMRGWYDLAGLDGGSSHSGRRWFITRLAHAGISPKAIMMLAGHRHLSTTQRYIDVNDEMMRAAVEIL
;
A
#
# COMPACT_ATOMS: atom_id res chain seq x y z
N MET A 1 21.87 -4.69 -3.53
CA MET A 1 20.72 -4.13 -4.28
C MET A 1 20.38 -2.77 -3.67
N LYS A 2 20.32 -1.70 -4.48
CA LYS A 2 20.00 -0.33 -4.01
C LYS A 2 18.58 -0.31 -3.44
N GLN A 3 18.36 0.31 -2.28
CA GLN A 3 17.02 0.39 -1.68
C GLN A 3 16.09 1.22 -2.57
N ALA A 4 14.82 0.83 -2.68
CA ALA A 4 13.82 1.54 -3.48
C ALA A 4 13.63 2.99 -2.99
N ARG A 5 13.49 3.97 -3.88
CA ARG A 5 13.30 5.38 -3.48
C ARG A 5 12.09 5.58 -2.57
N VAL A 6 12.19 6.48 -1.58
CA VAL A 6 11.07 6.96 -0.77
C VAL A 6 10.67 8.34 -1.27
N PRO A 7 9.48 8.52 -1.88
CA PRO A 7 9.10 9.83 -2.42
C PRO A 7 8.80 10.87 -1.34
N THR A 8 9.05 12.14 -1.62
CA THR A 8 8.54 13.25 -0.80
C THR A 8 7.03 13.40 -0.94
N GLU A 9 6.38 14.26 -0.13
CA GLU A 9 4.94 14.58 -0.31
C GLU A 9 4.64 15.11 -1.72
N GLY A 10 5.45 16.06 -2.20
CA GLY A 10 5.26 16.66 -3.52
C GLY A 10 5.39 15.62 -4.64
N GLU A 11 6.38 14.73 -4.52
CA GLU A 11 6.59 13.63 -5.46
C GLU A 11 5.45 12.60 -5.41
N PHE A 12 4.95 12.27 -4.22
CA PHE A 12 3.79 11.39 -4.07
C PHE A 12 2.54 11.99 -4.71
N LYS A 13 2.28 13.29 -4.51
CA LYS A 13 1.17 14.00 -5.17
C LYS A 13 1.29 13.93 -6.69
N ARG A 14 2.49 14.19 -7.23
CA ARG A 14 2.77 14.09 -8.68
C ARG A 14 2.55 12.66 -9.18
N LEU A 15 3.09 11.66 -8.49
CA LEU A 15 2.91 10.25 -8.83
C LEU A 15 1.43 9.86 -8.82
N ALA A 16 0.68 10.24 -7.79
CA ALA A 16 -0.74 9.96 -7.71
C ALA A 16 -1.54 10.61 -8.86
N ALA A 17 -1.17 11.83 -9.27
CA ALA A 17 -1.77 12.49 -10.42
C ALA A 17 -1.51 11.72 -11.72
N VAL A 18 -0.24 11.38 -12.01
CA VAL A 18 0.16 10.61 -13.21
C VAL A 18 -0.56 9.26 -13.26
N VAL A 19 -0.58 8.53 -12.14
CA VAL A 19 -1.18 7.19 -12.03
C VAL A 19 -2.70 7.22 -12.27
N SER A 20 -3.36 8.32 -11.91
CA SER A 20 -4.82 8.47 -12.01
C SER A 20 -5.28 8.85 -13.43
N GLN A 21 -4.38 9.04 -14.39
CA GLN A 21 -4.74 9.41 -15.76
C GLN A 21 -5.19 8.20 -16.61
N GLY A 22 -5.97 8.52 -17.65
CA GLY A 22 -6.39 7.56 -18.67
C GLY A 22 -7.44 6.56 -18.22
N LYS A 23 -7.78 5.63 -19.12
CA LYS A 23 -8.88 4.66 -18.96
C LYS A 23 -8.79 3.80 -17.68
N PHE A 24 -7.59 3.47 -17.23
CA PHE A 24 -7.36 2.62 -16.05
C PHE A 24 -6.97 3.41 -14.80
N GLY A 25 -7.15 4.74 -14.81
CA GLY A 25 -6.78 5.65 -13.73
C GLY A 25 -7.29 5.20 -12.35
N PRO A 26 -8.60 4.94 -12.16
CA PRO A 26 -9.13 4.50 -10.87
C PRO A 26 -8.48 3.22 -10.32
N ARG A 27 -8.28 2.21 -11.18
CA ARG A 27 -7.62 0.95 -10.82
C ARG A 27 -6.17 1.18 -10.42
N ASN A 28 -5.44 1.93 -11.22
CA ASN A 28 -4.03 2.21 -10.98
C ASN A 28 -3.84 3.00 -9.68
N ARG A 29 -4.70 4.01 -9.46
CA ARG A 29 -4.75 4.79 -8.22
C ARG A 29 -5.00 3.89 -7.01
N MET A 30 -5.96 2.98 -7.10
CA MET A 30 -6.26 2.05 -6.02
C MET A 30 -5.05 1.17 -5.65
N ALA A 31 -4.35 0.62 -6.66
CA ALA A 31 -3.13 -0.16 -6.44
C ALA A 31 -2.03 0.67 -5.74
N LEU A 32 -1.88 1.94 -6.14
CA LEU A 32 -0.95 2.87 -5.49
C LEU A 32 -1.36 3.14 -4.03
N MET A 33 -2.64 3.43 -3.76
CA MET A 33 -3.13 3.73 -2.41
C MET A 33 -2.98 2.54 -1.46
N LEU A 34 -3.17 1.30 -1.92
CA LEU A 34 -2.90 0.10 -1.12
C LEU A 34 -1.42 -0.02 -0.72
N SER A 35 -0.51 0.38 -1.62
CA SER A 35 0.92 0.39 -1.31
C SER A 35 1.29 1.45 -0.28
N TYR A 36 0.75 2.67 -0.40
CA TYR A 36 1.14 3.83 0.43
C TYR A 36 0.36 3.96 1.74
N LEU A 37 -0.93 3.57 1.77
CA LEU A 37 -1.80 3.76 2.94
C LEU A 37 -1.97 2.48 3.78
N ALA A 38 -1.69 1.31 3.20
CA ALA A 38 -1.73 0.02 3.89
C ALA A 38 -0.38 -0.70 3.91
N GLY A 39 0.66 -0.14 3.27
CA GLY A 39 2.00 -0.72 3.27
C GLY A 39 2.08 -2.10 2.61
N LEU A 40 1.14 -2.47 1.74
CA LEU A 40 1.07 -3.82 1.18
C LEU A 40 2.22 -4.12 0.22
N ARG A 41 2.65 -5.38 0.19
CA ARG A 41 3.58 -5.87 -0.85
C ARG A 41 2.84 -6.05 -2.18
N VAL A 42 3.54 -5.93 -3.30
CA VAL A 42 2.93 -6.08 -4.63
C VAL A 42 2.20 -7.41 -4.85
N GLY A 43 2.73 -8.52 -4.31
CA GLY A 43 2.06 -9.82 -4.37
C GLY A 43 0.80 -9.88 -3.51
N GLU A 44 0.79 -9.21 -2.36
CA GLU A 44 -0.41 -9.06 -1.53
C GLU A 44 -1.45 -8.26 -2.30
N ILE A 45 -1.08 -7.12 -2.89
CA ILE A 45 -1.99 -6.28 -3.70
C ILE A 45 -2.57 -7.05 -4.89
N ALA A 46 -1.72 -7.77 -5.64
CA ALA A 46 -2.14 -8.49 -6.85
C ALA A 46 -3.13 -9.63 -6.59
N SER A 47 -3.17 -10.15 -5.37
CA SER A 47 -3.97 -11.31 -4.99
C SER A 47 -5.26 -10.97 -4.23
N LEU A 48 -5.48 -9.69 -3.90
CA LEU A 48 -6.69 -9.24 -3.22
C LEU A 48 -7.94 -9.52 -4.04
N ARG A 49 -9.01 -9.90 -3.33
CA ARG A 49 -10.37 -10.02 -3.83
C ARG A 49 -11.27 -9.00 -3.16
N TRP A 50 -12.40 -8.70 -3.76
CA TRP A 50 -13.35 -7.74 -3.18
C TRP A 50 -13.82 -8.14 -1.77
N GLY A 51 -14.06 -9.43 -1.53
CA GLY A 51 -14.46 -9.95 -0.21
C GLY A 51 -13.43 -9.75 0.91
N ASP A 52 -12.16 -9.46 0.57
CA ASP A 52 -11.14 -9.12 1.57
C ASP A 52 -11.31 -7.68 2.10
N LEU A 53 -12.00 -6.81 1.35
CA LEU A 53 -12.18 -5.38 1.64
C LEU A 53 -13.63 -4.99 1.93
N VAL A 54 -14.60 -5.70 1.36
CA VAL A 54 -16.04 -5.43 1.56
C VAL A 54 -16.74 -6.62 2.19
N ASP A 55 -17.84 -6.35 2.89
CA ASP A 55 -18.74 -7.39 3.39
C ASP A 55 -19.82 -7.78 2.35
N GLY A 56 -20.73 -8.68 2.75
CA GLY A 56 -21.81 -9.17 1.88
C GLY A 56 -22.81 -8.10 1.47
N GLU A 57 -22.89 -6.99 2.22
CA GLU A 57 -23.74 -5.83 1.92
C GLU A 57 -23.00 -4.81 1.04
N GLY A 58 -21.71 -5.04 0.77
CA GLY A 58 -20.86 -4.17 -0.04
C GLY A 58 -20.29 -2.98 0.73
N LYS A 59 -20.40 -2.96 2.05
CA LYS A 59 -19.78 -1.93 2.91
C LYS A 59 -18.30 -2.22 3.07
N VAL A 60 -17.48 -1.16 3.01
CA VAL A 60 -16.03 -1.29 3.20
C VAL A 60 -15.72 -1.58 4.66
N ARG A 61 -14.94 -2.64 4.89
CA ARG A 61 -14.51 -3.07 6.21
C ARG A 61 -13.53 -2.07 6.83
N GLU A 62 -13.36 -2.10 8.14
CA GLU A 62 -12.27 -1.35 8.80
C GLU A 62 -10.91 -2.02 8.66
N GLN A 63 -10.94 -3.32 8.37
CA GLN A 63 -9.79 -4.20 8.37
C GLN A 63 -9.78 -5.04 7.09
N LEU A 64 -8.62 -5.08 6.45
CA LEU A 64 -8.29 -5.98 5.36
C LEU A 64 -7.72 -7.27 5.94
N ARG A 65 -8.22 -8.42 5.49
CA ARG A 65 -7.64 -9.72 5.86
C ARG A 65 -6.76 -10.24 4.73
N LEU A 66 -5.46 -10.38 5.00
CA LEU A 66 -4.55 -11.06 4.09
C LEU A 66 -4.45 -12.52 4.46
N CYS A 67 -4.80 -13.41 3.54
CA CYS A 67 -4.71 -14.85 3.75
C CYS A 67 -3.24 -15.33 3.78
N ALA A 68 -2.98 -16.40 4.53
CA ALA A 68 -1.65 -17.00 4.63
C ALA A 68 -1.03 -17.28 3.25
N ALA A 69 -1.82 -17.85 2.34
CA ALA A 69 -1.41 -18.23 0.98
C ALA A 69 -0.86 -17.08 0.13
N VAL A 70 -1.21 -15.82 0.44
CA VAL A 70 -0.81 -14.65 -0.36
C VAL A 70 0.30 -13.83 0.30
N THR A 71 0.65 -14.13 1.54
CA THR A 71 1.72 -13.44 2.26
C THR A 71 3.07 -14.14 2.05
N LYS A 72 4.14 -13.34 1.94
CA LYS A 72 5.50 -13.88 1.92
C LYS A 72 5.81 -14.51 3.28
N GLY A 73 5.70 -15.83 3.38
CA GLY A 73 5.95 -16.61 4.60
C GLY A 73 4.74 -17.33 5.18
N GLY A 74 3.56 -17.29 4.56
CA GLY A 74 2.47 -18.20 4.91
C GLY A 74 1.69 -17.84 6.17
N HIS A 75 1.61 -16.56 6.57
CA HIS A 75 0.88 -16.15 7.78
C HIS A 75 -0.20 -15.13 7.45
N ALA A 76 -1.44 -15.46 7.81
CA ALA A 76 -2.52 -14.51 7.69
C ALA A 76 -2.25 -13.30 8.61
N ARG A 77 -2.55 -12.11 8.12
CA ARG A 77 -2.45 -10.89 8.94
C ARG A 77 -3.58 -9.93 8.63
N VAL A 78 -3.92 -9.14 9.63
CA VAL A 78 -4.90 -8.06 9.50
C VAL A 78 -4.16 -6.77 9.18
N VAL A 79 -4.71 -5.98 8.28
CA VAL A 79 -4.24 -4.62 7.97
C VAL A 79 -5.37 -3.64 8.22
N PHE A 80 -5.13 -2.69 9.12
CA PHE A 80 -6.10 -1.66 9.43
C PHE A 80 -6.16 -0.63 8.30
N MET A 81 -7.37 -0.35 7.82
CA MET A 81 -7.60 0.64 6.77
C MET A 81 -8.05 1.95 7.42
N ASN A 82 -7.23 3.00 7.28
CA ASN A 82 -7.62 4.33 7.73
C ASN A 82 -8.79 4.88 6.89
N ALA A 83 -9.44 5.95 7.39
CA ALA A 83 -10.61 6.54 6.72
C ALA A 83 -10.32 6.94 5.25
N ARG A 84 -9.11 7.42 4.97
CA ARG A 84 -8.68 7.78 3.61
C ARG A 84 -8.67 6.56 2.69
N LEU A 85 -8.07 5.45 3.10
CA LEU A 85 -8.02 4.24 2.28
C LEU A 85 -9.41 3.65 2.06
N ARG A 86 -10.28 3.67 3.09
CA ARG A 86 -11.67 3.20 2.93
C ARG A 86 -12.43 4.02 1.87
N LYS A 87 -12.28 5.34 1.90
CA LYS A 87 -12.85 6.23 0.88
C LYS A 87 -12.32 5.93 -0.53
N GLU A 88 -11.03 5.65 -0.68
CA GLU A 88 -10.45 5.27 -1.99
C GLU A 88 -11.05 3.94 -2.50
N VAL A 89 -11.30 2.96 -1.62
CA VAL A 89 -11.98 1.70 -1.97
C VAL A 89 -13.42 1.95 -2.40
N GLU A 90 -14.18 2.77 -1.67
CA GLU A 90 -15.56 3.15 -2.01
C GLU A 90 -15.63 3.85 -3.37
N GLN A 91 -14.74 4.81 -3.61
CA GLN A 91 -14.66 5.54 -4.87
C GLN A 91 -14.30 4.61 -6.03
N TYR A 92 -13.32 3.72 -5.83
CA TYR A 92 -12.94 2.76 -6.87
C TYR A 92 -14.09 1.79 -7.17
N ARG A 93 -14.75 1.24 -6.15
CA ARG A 93 -15.92 0.36 -6.33
C ARG A 93 -17.04 1.06 -7.10
N SER A 94 -17.32 2.32 -6.78
CA SER A 94 -18.36 3.11 -7.42
C SER A 94 -18.03 3.50 -8.87
N SER A 95 -16.75 3.48 -9.24
CA SER A 95 -16.30 3.71 -10.63
C SER A 95 -16.48 2.50 -11.55
N LEU A 96 -16.79 1.33 -10.99
CA LEU A 96 -17.04 0.12 -11.77
C LEU A 96 -18.43 0.15 -12.39
N ALA A 97 -18.57 -0.39 -13.60
CA ALA A 97 -19.85 -0.44 -14.31
C ALA A 97 -20.93 -1.25 -13.57
N GLN A 98 -20.50 -2.24 -12.78
CA GLN A 98 -21.39 -3.08 -11.96
C GLN A 98 -20.70 -3.40 -10.63
N PRO A 99 -21.47 -3.65 -9.55
CA PRO A 99 -20.92 -4.14 -8.30
C PRO A 99 -20.15 -5.45 -8.51
N PRO A 100 -18.90 -5.55 -8.05
CA PRO A 100 -18.09 -6.74 -8.25
C PRO A 100 -18.52 -7.86 -7.30
N ALA A 101 -18.40 -9.11 -7.75
CA ALA A 101 -18.60 -10.27 -6.89
C ALA A 101 -17.47 -10.38 -5.84
N LEU A 102 -17.78 -10.88 -4.64
CA LEU A 102 -16.80 -10.96 -3.54
C LEU A 102 -15.54 -11.77 -3.88
N LEU A 103 -15.67 -12.81 -4.72
CA LEU A 103 -14.54 -13.65 -5.12
C LEU A 103 -13.74 -13.09 -6.31
N GLN A 104 -14.23 -12.03 -6.95
CA GLN A 104 -13.56 -11.41 -8.08
C GLN A 104 -12.26 -10.72 -7.61
N PRO A 105 -11.18 -10.77 -8.41
CA PRO A 105 -9.98 -9.99 -8.14
C PRO A 105 -10.32 -8.51 -7.96
N MET A 106 -9.74 -7.90 -6.93
CA MET A 106 -9.94 -6.49 -6.64
C MET A 106 -9.38 -5.61 -7.75
N LEU A 107 -8.24 -6.00 -8.33
CA LEU A 107 -7.63 -5.33 -9.48
C LEU A 107 -7.58 -6.29 -10.67
N VAL A 108 -8.08 -5.83 -11.81
CA VAL A 108 -8.08 -6.61 -13.07
C VAL A 108 -7.21 -5.97 -14.14
N THR A 109 -6.54 -6.81 -14.93
CA THR A 109 -5.75 -6.40 -16.09
C THR A 109 -6.65 -5.83 -17.19
N GLN A 110 -6.04 -5.32 -18.26
CA GLN A 110 -6.79 -4.89 -19.45
C GLN A 110 -7.55 -6.05 -20.12
N LYS A 111 -7.13 -7.30 -19.88
CA LYS A 111 -7.78 -8.53 -20.39
C LYS A 111 -8.81 -9.09 -19.40
N CYS A 112 -9.25 -8.30 -18.41
CA CYS A 112 -10.21 -8.69 -17.37
C CYS A 112 -9.81 -9.90 -16.52
N SER A 113 -8.51 -10.21 -16.45
CA SER A 113 -7.95 -11.26 -15.60
C SER A 113 -7.28 -10.70 -14.34
N ALA A 114 -6.99 -11.54 -13.35
CA ALA A 114 -6.20 -11.13 -12.19
C ALA A 114 -4.77 -10.70 -12.61
N PHE A 115 -4.18 -9.76 -11.88
CA PHE A 115 -2.76 -9.47 -12.01
C PHE A 115 -1.90 -10.60 -11.44
N SER A 116 -0.78 -10.88 -12.09
CA SER A 116 0.33 -11.54 -11.41
C SER A 116 1.15 -10.51 -10.64
N ALA A 117 1.85 -10.94 -9.59
CA ALA A 117 2.75 -10.05 -8.84
C ALA A 117 3.80 -9.38 -9.75
N ASN A 118 4.31 -10.11 -10.75
CA ASN A 118 5.30 -9.60 -11.69
C ASN A 118 4.71 -8.52 -12.62
N THR A 119 3.55 -8.77 -13.22
CA THR A 119 2.91 -7.80 -14.13
C THR A 119 2.49 -6.54 -13.41
N LEU A 120 1.97 -6.65 -12.18
CA LEU A 120 1.68 -5.47 -11.36
C LEU A 120 2.96 -4.73 -10.96
N CYS A 121 4.05 -5.45 -10.64
CA CYS A 121 5.33 -4.84 -10.32
C CYS A 121 5.90 -4.03 -11.48
N GLN A 122 5.85 -4.57 -12.70
CA GLN A 122 6.26 -3.88 -13.92
C GLN A 122 5.38 -2.64 -14.20
N LEU A 123 4.06 -2.78 -14.05
CA LEU A 123 3.13 -1.67 -14.21
C LEU A 123 3.42 -0.54 -13.20
N MET A 124 3.61 -0.89 -11.92
CA MET A 124 3.97 0.07 -10.88
C MET A 124 5.31 0.75 -11.18
N ARG A 125 6.30 0.01 -11.68
CA ARG A 125 7.60 0.59 -12.05
C ARG A 125 7.44 1.66 -13.13
N GLY A 126 6.66 1.37 -14.18
CA GLY A 126 6.37 2.34 -15.24
C GLY A 126 5.73 3.63 -14.72
N TRP A 127 4.92 3.57 -13.66
CA TRP A 127 4.37 4.79 -13.04
C TRP A 127 5.42 5.69 -12.40
N TYR A 128 6.43 5.10 -11.74
CA TYR A 128 7.53 5.87 -11.18
C TYR A 128 8.37 6.50 -12.29
N ASP A 129 8.66 5.74 -13.35
CA ASP A 129 9.43 6.25 -14.48
C ASP A 129 8.68 7.42 -15.17
N LEU A 130 7.37 7.28 -15.41
CA LEU A 130 6.50 8.36 -15.93
C LEU A 130 6.42 9.60 -15.03
N ALA A 131 6.55 9.42 -13.71
CA ALA A 131 6.56 10.51 -12.74
C ALA A 131 7.94 11.16 -12.54
N GLY A 132 8.97 10.72 -13.29
CA GLY A 132 10.36 11.16 -13.16
C GLY A 132 10.99 10.76 -11.83
N LEU A 133 10.59 9.61 -11.28
CA LEU A 133 11.02 9.11 -9.97
C LEU A 133 12.00 7.94 -10.12
N ASP A 134 13.21 8.23 -10.57
CA ASP A 134 14.28 7.25 -10.72
C ASP A 134 14.53 6.47 -9.42
N GLY A 135 14.69 5.15 -9.56
CA GLY A 135 14.84 4.22 -8.43
C GLY A 135 13.53 3.91 -7.69
N GLY A 136 12.39 4.44 -8.16
CA GLY A 136 11.07 4.06 -7.70
C GLY A 136 10.70 2.63 -8.10
N SER A 137 9.93 1.95 -7.25
CA SER A 137 9.46 0.58 -7.52
C SER A 137 8.20 0.25 -6.74
N SER A 138 7.68 -0.96 -6.92
CA SER A 138 6.56 -1.49 -6.14
C SER A 138 6.78 -1.51 -4.62
N HIS A 139 8.05 -1.46 -4.16
CA HIS A 139 8.38 -1.36 -2.74
C HIS A 139 8.39 0.07 -2.20
N SER A 140 8.47 1.09 -3.06
CA SER A 140 8.60 2.50 -2.65
C SER A 140 7.44 2.97 -1.80
N GLY A 141 6.19 2.60 -2.13
CA GLY A 141 5.02 2.97 -1.32
C GLY A 141 5.01 2.32 0.06
N ARG A 142 5.42 1.06 0.14
CA ARG A 142 5.59 0.37 1.42
C ARG A 142 6.69 0.99 2.26
N ARG A 143 7.82 1.38 1.65
CA ARG A 143 8.89 2.10 2.37
C ARG A 143 8.38 3.43 2.90
N TRP A 144 7.67 4.18 2.07
CA TRP A 144 7.04 5.44 2.45
C TRP A 144 6.10 5.29 3.63
N PHE A 145 5.23 4.26 3.63
CA PHE A 145 4.34 3.94 4.74
C PHE A 145 5.11 3.73 6.06
N ILE A 146 6.17 2.91 6.03
CA ILE A 146 6.98 2.58 7.21
C ILE A 146 7.70 3.83 7.72
N THR A 147 8.38 4.57 6.82
CA THR A 147 9.10 5.81 7.15
C THR A 147 8.16 6.87 7.74
N ARG A 148 6.94 7.01 7.19
CA ARG A 148 5.93 7.95 7.71
C ARG A 148 5.51 7.63 9.13
N LEU A 149 5.22 6.36 9.42
CA LEU A 149 4.85 5.95 10.77
C LEU A 149 6.02 6.14 11.75
N ALA A 150 7.25 5.88 11.31
CA ALA A 150 8.44 6.11 12.13
C ALA A 150 8.62 7.59 12.49
N HIS A 151 8.51 8.50 11.50
CA HIS A 151 8.55 9.95 11.76
C HIS A 151 7.39 10.46 12.61
N ALA A 152 6.23 9.79 12.58
CA ALA A 152 5.11 10.09 13.46
C ALA A 152 5.29 9.55 14.90
N GLY A 153 6.47 8.99 15.23
CA GLY A 153 6.77 8.49 16.58
C GLY A 153 6.11 7.16 16.93
N ILE A 154 5.56 6.43 15.95
CA ILE A 154 4.91 5.14 16.21
C ILE A 154 5.98 4.10 16.59
N SER A 155 5.69 3.30 17.62
CA SER A 155 6.66 2.33 18.13
C SER A 155 7.16 1.37 17.04
N PRO A 156 8.48 1.04 17.00
CA PRO A 156 9.04 0.13 16.01
C PRO A 156 8.33 -1.22 15.95
N LYS A 157 7.85 -1.74 17.10
CA LYS A 157 7.11 -2.99 17.21
C LYS A 157 5.74 -2.90 16.53
N ALA A 158 5.00 -1.80 16.71
CA ALA A 158 3.73 -1.61 16.02
C ALA A 158 3.92 -1.52 14.50
N ILE A 159 4.92 -0.77 14.03
CA ILE A 159 5.26 -0.67 12.60
C ILE A 159 5.64 -2.04 12.03
N MET A 160 6.42 -2.84 12.76
CA MET A 160 6.79 -4.21 12.37
C MET A 160 5.56 -5.09 12.13
N MET A 161 4.57 -5.04 13.03
CA MET A 161 3.32 -5.78 12.91
C MET A 161 2.47 -5.30 11.74
N LEU A 162 2.33 -3.97 11.57
CA LEU A 162 1.59 -3.36 10.47
C LEU A 162 2.22 -3.64 9.11
N ALA A 163 3.55 -3.70 9.04
CA ALA A 163 4.26 -4.10 7.84
C ALA A 163 4.19 -5.63 7.62
N GLY A 164 4.08 -6.44 8.67
CA GLY A 164 4.26 -7.88 8.56
C GLY A 164 5.72 -8.24 8.29
N HIS A 165 6.63 -7.67 9.07
CA HIS A 165 8.04 -8.09 9.14
C HIS A 165 8.20 -9.13 10.25
N ARG A 166 9.03 -10.16 10.01
CA ARG A 166 9.32 -11.20 11.02
C ARG A 166 10.34 -10.75 12.06
N HIS A 167 11.26 -9.87 11.65
CA HIS A 167 12.34 -9.38 12.52
C HIS A 167 12.32 -7.87 12.60
N LEU A 168 12.48 -7.36 13.81
CA LEU A 168 12.48 -5.92 14.10
C LEU A 168 13.61 -5.19 13.35
N SER A 169 14.75 -5.85 13.15
CA SER A 169 15.89 -5.35 12.38
C SER A 169 15.54 -4.94 10.95
N THR A 170 14.46 -5.48 10.37
CA THR A 170 13.98 -5.06 9.06
C THR A 170 13.30 -3.69 9.13
N THR A 171 12.54 -3.43 10.19
CA THR A 171 11.84 -2.16 10.43
C THR A 171 12.80 -1.08 10.91
N GLN A 172 13.79 -1.42 11.73
CA GLN A 172 14.78 -0.47 12.27
C GLN A 172 15.53 0.30 11.17
N ARG A 173 15.76 -0.29 10.00
CA ARG A 173 16.41 0.37 8.84
C ARG A 173 15.67 1.59 8.28
N TYR A 174 14.46 1.88 8.79
CA TYR A 174 13.60 2.97 8.36
C TYR A 174 13.39 4.02 9.45
N ILE A 175 14.03 3.83 10.60
CA ILE A 175 13.86 4.67 11.77
C ILE A 175 15.15 5.47 11.91
N ASP A 176 15.14 6.67 11.37
CA ASP A 176 16.20 7.63 11.60
C ASP A 176 15.83 8.41 12.86
N VAL A 177 16.70 8.36 13.87
CA VAL A 177 16.56 9.17 15.08
C VAL A 177 17.13 10.55 14.79
N ASN A 178 16.37 11.60 15.07
CA ASN A 178 16.86 12.98 14.99
C ASN A 178 16.74 13.69 16.34
N ASP A 179 17.46 14.80 16.48
CA ASP A 179 17.56 15.54 17.75
C ASP A 179 16.22 16.10 18.22
N GLU A 180 15.32 16.43 17.28
CA GLU A 180 13.96 16.89 17.60
C GLU A 180 13.12 15.79 18.25
N MET A 181 13.18 14.56 17.73
CA MET A 181 12.52 13.40 18.31
C MET A 181 13.08 13.09 19.71
N MET A 182 14.41 13.20 19.90
CA MET A 182 15.03 12.99 21.21
C MET A 182 14.61 14.07 22.21
N ARG A 183 14.62 15.35 21.81
CA ARG A 183 14.19 16.47 22.65
C ARG A 183 12.71 16.32 23.05
N ALA A 184 11.84 16.11 22.06
CA ALA A 184 10.41 15.91 22.32
C ALA A 184 10.13 14.71 23.24
N ALA A 185 10.94 13.64 23.16
CA ALA A 185 10.79 12.48 24.04
C ALA A 185 11.15 12.79 25.50
N VAL A 186 12.15 13.64 25.76
CA VAL A 186 12.56 14.03 27.11
C VAL A 186 11.60 15.03 27.73
N GLU A 187 11.07 15.98 26.95
CA GLU A 187 10.10 17.01 27.40
C GLU A 187 8.74 16.45 27.88
N ILE A 188 8.46 15.16 27.65
CA ILE A 188 7.22 14.51 28.10
C ILE A 188 7.28 14.11 29.58
N LEU A 189 8.47 14.07 30.18
CA LEU A 189 8.68 13.76 31.59
C LEU A 189 8.52 15.00 32.48
#